data_AF-A0A8J7QX79-F1
#
_entry.id   AF-A0A8J7QX79-F1
#
_cell.length_a   1.000
_cell.length_b   1.000
_cell.length_c   1.000
_cell.angle_alpha   90.00
_cell.angle_beta   90.00
_cell.angle_gamma   90.00
#
_symmetry.space_group_name_H-M   'P 1'
#
loop_
_entity.id
_entity.type
_entity.pdbx_description
1 polymer ?
#
loop_
_entity_poly.entity_id
_entity_poly.type
_entity_poly.pdbx_seq_one_letter_code
_entity_poly.pdbx_strand_id
1 'polypeptide(L)'
;MRRDLVVQVIVDYGDFWENFATPFEAESFINSNLDELDLPLAVWLEDMKGNKKWDFDMVDDGSGVYHLIDRPIDVRQRLIRTTSN
;
A
#
# COMPACT_ATOMS: atom_id res chain seq x y z
N MET A 1 15.39 3.03 -15.23
CA MET A 1 15.01 3.51 -13.88
C MET A 1 15.07 5.04 -13.89
N ARG A 2 13.94 5.70 -13.64
CA ARG A 2 13.87 7.18 -13.60
C ARG A 2 14.50 7.62 -12.27
N ARG A 3 15.63 8.33 -12.33
CA ARG A 3 16.31 8.93 -11.18
C ARG A 3 15.38 9.98 -10.53
N ASP A 4 15.28 9.96 -9.20
CA ASP A 4 14.71 11.02 -8.34
C ASP A 4 13.20 11.02 -8.01
N LEU A 5 12.53 9.86 -7.98
CA LEU A 5 11.25 9.78 -7.25
C LEU A 5 11.52 9.24 -5.83
N VAL A 6 11.58 10.14 -4.85
CA VAL A 6 11.55 9.77 -3.43
C VAL A 6 10.11 9.36 -3.10
N VAL A 7 9.98 8.16 -2.54
CA VAL A 7 8.70 7.55 -2.19
C VAL A 7 8.72 7.12 -0.74
N GLN A 8 7.52 6.94 -0.18
CA GLN A 8 7.30 6.40 1.15
C GLN A 8 6.16 5.38 1.11
N VAL A 9 6.21 4.42 2.02
CA VAL A 9 5.11 3.47 2.26
C VAL A 9 4.28 4.01 3.41
N ILE A 10 2.98 4.16 3.19
CA ILE A 10 2.03 4.55 4.23
C ILE A 10 1.29 3.31 4.70
N VAL A 11 1.21 3.14 6.02
CA VAL A 11 0.39 2.14 6.71
C VAL A 11 -0.70 2.89 7.46
N ASP A 12 -1.96 2.65 7.11
CA ASP A 12 -3.12 3.37 7.64
C ASP A 12 -3.97 2.46 8.52
N TYR A 13 -4.12 2.83 9.80
CA TYR A 13 -4.96 2.17 10.79
C TYR A 13 -6.31 2.88 10.97
N GLY A 14 -6.60 3.92 10.20
CA GLY A 14 -7.83 4.72 10.25
C GLY A 14 -7.76 5.87 11.26
N ASP A 15 -7.31 5.58 12.49
CA ASP A 15 -7.14 6.60 13.54
C ASP A 15 -5.79 7.32 13.46
N PHE A 16 -4.77 6.61 12.96
CA PHE A 16 -3.44 7.13 12.71
C PHE A 16 -2.81 6.43 11.52
N TRP A 17 -1.71 7.00 11.02
CA TRP A 17 -0.90 6.40 9.98
C TRP A 17 0.58 6.44 10.38
N GLU A 18 1.34 5.50 9.84
CA GLU A 18 2.80 5.45 9.93
C GLU A 18 3.42 5.48 8.54
N ASN A 19 4.63 6.04 8.42
CA ASN A 19 5.35 6.15 7.16
C ASN A 19 6.73 5.49 7.23
N PHE A 20 7.05 4.70 6.21
CA PHE A 20 8.30 3.94 6.13
C PHE A 20 9.05 4.22 4.82
N ALA A 21 10.37 4.07 4.84
CA ALA A 21 11.18 4.26 3.64
C ALA A 21 11.05 3.07 2.69
N THR A 22 10.77 1.88 3.22
CA THR A 22 10.69 0.63 2.44
C THR A 22 9.47 -0.23 2.83
N PRO A 23 8.96 -1.07 1.90
CA PRO A 23 7.91 -2.04 2.22
C PRO A 23 8.34 -3.05 3.29
N PHE A 24 9.61 -3.43 3.31
CA PHE A 24 10.15 -4.35 4.30
C PHE A 24 10.06 -3.80 5.73
N GLU A 25 10.37 -2.51 5.93
CA GLU A 25 10.20 -1.87 7.24
C GLU A 25 8.73 -1.80 7.66
N ALA A 26 7.83 -1.45 6.73
CA ALA A 26 6.39 -1.44 6.98
C ALA A 26 5.87 -2.82 7.37
N GLU A 27 6.27 -3.87 6.64
CA GLU A 27 5.92 -5.25 6.92
C GLU A 27 6.43 -5.71 8.30
N SER A 28 7.69 -5.39 8.62
CA SER A 28 8.26 -5.70 9.93
C SER A 28 7.50 -5.00 11.06
N PHE A 29 7.10 -3.75 10.86
CA PHE A 29 6.33 -2.99 11.85
C PHE A 29 4.94 -3.61 12.07
N ILE A 30 4.21 -3.92 10.99
CA ILE A 30 2.87 -4.52 11.06
C ILE A 30 2.92 -5.84 11.85
N ASN A 31 3.82 -6.75 11.46
CA ASN A 31 3.93 -8.05 12.13
C ASN A 31 4.36 -7.93 13.61
N SER A 32 5.20 -6.95 13.94
CA SER A 32 5.69 -6.77 15.31
C SER A 32 4.65 -6.16 16.25
N ASN A 33 3.60 -5.52 15.71
CA ASN A 33 2.58 -4.83 16.50
C ASN A 33 1.18 -5.43 16.28
N LEU A 34 1.07 -6.59 15.63
CA LEU A 34 -0.20 -7.19 15.23
C LEU A 34 -1.13 -7.46 16.43
N ASP A 35 -0.56 -7.88 17.57
CA ASP A 35 -1.33 -8.17 18.79
C ASP A 35 -1.93 -6.93 19.44
N GLU A 36 -1.34 -5.75 19.21
CA GLU A 36 -1.76 -4.48 19.83
C GLU A 36 -2.62 -3.63 18.89
N LEU A 37 -2.25 -3.59 17.60
CA LEU A 37 -2.81 -2.67 16.62
C LEU A 37 -3.76 -3.32 15.62
N ASP A 38 -3.91 -4.65 15.68
CA ASP A 38 -4.55 -5.45 14.63
C ASP A 38 -3.90 -5.21 13.24
N LEU A 39 -4.58 -5.65 12.17
CA LEU A 39 -4.16 -5.39 10.80
C LEU A 39 -4.53 -3.96 10.37
N PRO A 40 -3.66 -3.26 9.61
CA PRO A 40 -4.00 -1.96 9.06
C PRO A 40 -5.15 -2.06 8.05
N LEU A 41 -5.88 -0.96 7.87
CA LEU A 41 -6.97 -0.86 6.91
C LEU A 41 -6.46 -0.79 5.47
N ALA A 42 -5.33 -0.13 5.25
CA ALA A 42 -4.71 0.00 3.94
C ALA A 42 -3.20 0.22 4.05
N VAL A 43 -2.48 -0.22 3.01
CA VAL A 43 -1.05 0.05 2.86
C VAL A 43 -0.78 0.47 1.42
N TRP A 44 -0.07 1.56 1.20
CA TRP A 44 0.22 2.05 -0.15
C TRP A 44 1.58 2.74 -0.29
N LEU A 45 2.07 2.80 -1.52
CA LEU A 45 3.24 3.59 -1.88
C LEU A 45 2.80 4.96 -2.40
N GLU A 46 3.39 6.04 -1.90
CA GLU A 46 3.17 7.39 -2.43
C GLU A 46 4.49 8.14 -2.64
N ASP A 47 4.45 9.17 -3.48
CA ASP A 47 5.58 10.11 -3.57
C ASP A 47 5.51 11.19 -2.48
N MET A 48 6.62 11.93 -2.28
CA MET A 48 6.69 13.02 -1.28
C MET A 48 5.71 14.18 -1.50
N LYS A 49 4.91 14.15 -2.58
CA LYS A 49 3.83 15.11 -2.83
C LYS A 49 2.46 14.54 -2.43
N GLY A 50 2.41 13.36 -1.81
CA GLY A 50 1.19 12.66 -1.41
C GLY A 50 0.47 11.97 -2.58
N ASN A 51 1.12 11.80 -3.74
CA ASN A 51 0.48 11.08 -4.84
C ASN A 51 0.70 9.59 -4.69
N LYS A 52 -0.38 8.88 -4.35
CA LYS A 52 -0.45 7.42 -4.36
C LYS A 52 -0.01 6.86 -5.72
N LYS A 53 0.91 5.91 -5.70
CA LYS A 53 1.48 5.22 -6.87
C LYS A 53 1.03 3.78 -6.98
N TRP A 54 0.87 3.12 -5.83
CA TRP A 54 0.67 1.68 -5.77
C TRP A 54 -0.05 1.29 -4.49
N ASP A 55 -0.86 0.24 -4.52
CA ASP A 55 -1.50 -0.37 -3.35
C ASP A 55 -0.75 -1.64 -2.97
N PHE A 56 -0.72 -1.97 -1.68
CA PHE A 56 -0.26 -3.29 -1.23
C PHE A 56 -1.45 -4.10 -0.73
N ASP A 57 -1.54 -5.35 -1.18
CA ASP A 57 -2.40 -6.33 -0.52
C ASP A 57 -1.61 -6.98 0.62
N MET A 58 -2.29 -7.24 1.74
CA MET A 58 -1.72 -8.02 2.85
C MET A 58 -2.11 -9.48 2.70
N VAL A 59 -1.10 -10.35 2.68
CA VAL A 59 -1.31 -11.79 2.50
C VAL A 59 -0.65 -12.54 3.65
N ASP A 60 -1.44 -13.33 4.38
CA ASP A 60 -0.94 -14.28 5.38
C ASP A 60 -0.24 -15.45 4.67
N ASP A 61 0.99 -15.75 5.07
CA ASP A 61 1.77 -16.88 4.55
C ASP A 61 1.36 -18.24 5.12
N GLY A 62 0.42 -18.26 6.07
CA GLY A 62 -0.08 -19.44 6.76
C GLY A 62 0.72 -19.82 8.01
N SER A 63 1.76 -19.05 8.35
CA SER A 63 2.50 -19.14 9.61
C SER A 63 2.09 -18.05 10.62
N GLY A 64 1.16 -17.17 10.22
CA GLY A 64 0.77 -15.98 10.99
C GLY A 64 1.64 -14.76 10.70
N VAL A 65 2.45 -14.81 9.63
CA VAL A 65 3.23 -13.68 9.14
C VAL A 65 2.53 -13.10 7.91
N TYR A 66 2.30 -11.79 7.93
CA TYR A 66 1.69 -11.07 6.83
C TYR A 66 2.76 -10.44 5.94
N HIS A 67 2.60 -10.59 4.63
CA HIS A 67 3.46 -9.98 3.63
C HIS A 67 2.73 -8.92 2.82
N LEU A 68 3.46 -7.86 2.45
CA LEU A 68 2.99 -6.83 1.54
C LEU A 68 3.26 -7.23 0.09
N ILE A 69 2.20 -7.48 -0.67
CA ILE A 69 2.30 -7.83 -2.09
C ILE A 69 1.80 -6.68 -2.96
N ASP A 70 2.60 -6.39 -3.98
CA ASP A 70 2.32 -5.35 -4.98
C ASP A 70 0.96 -5.57 -5.66
N ARG A 71 0.01 -4.66 -5.43
CA ARG A 71 -1.23 -4.52 -6.20
C ARG A 71 -1.24 -3.25 -7.04
N PRO A 72 -1.32 -3.36 -8.38
CA PRO A 72 -1.50 -2.18 -9.23
C PRO A 72 -2.81 -1.47 -8.87
N ILE A 73 -2.77 -0.14 -8.80
CA ILE A 73 -3.99 0.66 -8.65
C ILE A 73 -4.89 0.33 -9.84
N ASP A 74 -6.04 -0.28 -9.56
CA ASP A 74 -7.07 -0.53 -10.57
C ASP A 74 -7.72 0.82 -10.91
N VAL A 75 -7.03 1.59 -11.77
CA VAL A 75 -7.65 2.69 -12.49
C VAL A 75 -8.68 2.05 -13.40
N ARG A 76 -9.91 1.88 -12.88
CA ARG A 76 -11.07 1.59 -13.70
C ARG A 76 -11.05 2.55 -14.86
N GLN A 77 -10.57 2.07 -16.02
CA GLN A 77 -10.76 2.76 -17.27
C GLN A 77 -12.28 2.80 -17.42
N ARG A 78 -12.90 3.95 -17.11
CA ARG A 78 -14.18 4.29 -17.70
C ARG A 78 -13.92 4.31 -19.20
N LEU A 79 -14.02 3.14 -19.83
CA LEU A 79 -14.17 3.02 -21.26
C LEU A 79 -15.47 3.77 -21.55
N ILE A 80 -15.33 5.03 -21.95
CA ILE A 80 -16.43 5.79 -22.52
C ILE A 80 -16.77 5.03 -23.80
N ARG A 81 -17.75 4.14 -23.74
CA ARG A 81 -18.37 3.57 -24.93
C ARG A 81 -19.04 4.73 -25.64
N THR A 82 -18.38 5.32 -26.61
CA THR A 82 -19.05 6.16 -27.59
C THR A 82 -20.01 5.24 -28.34
N THR A 83 -21.30 5.37 -28.08
CA THR A 83 -22.33 4.83 -28.98
C THR A 83 -22.24 5.64 -30.26
N SER A 84 -21.60 5.09 -31.29
CA SER A 84 -21.76 5.58 -32.65
C SER A 84 -23.14 5.15 -33.17
N ASN A 85 -23.85 6.13 -33.74
CA ASN A 85 -25.21 6.05 -34.29
C ASN A 85 -25.42 4.94 -35.30
#